data_AF-A0A420INQ0-F1
#
_entry.id   AF-A0A420INQ0-F1
#
_cell.length_a   1.000
_cell.length_b   1.000
_cell.length_c   1.000
_cell.angle_alpha   90.00
_cell.angle_beta   90.00
_cell.angle_gamma   90.00
#
_symmetry.space_group_name_H-M   'P 1'
#
loop_
_entity.id
_entity.type
_entity.pdbx_description
1 polymer ?
#
loop_
_entity_poly.entity_id
_entity_poly.type
_entity_poly.pdbx_seq_one_letter_code
_entity_poly.pdbx_strand_id
1 'polypeptide(L)' 'MIGFLFANNISRKQEQQSAQSSSKKAHRNGIKKPKTSRYPSLRGTDPKFRRNHRHALHGTMKALKEFKEGKRDNA' A
#
# COMPACT_ATOMS: atom_id res chain seq x y z
N MET A 1 -42.86 54.64 2.01
CA MET A 1 -42.52 53.89 3.24
C MET A 1 -42.18 52.47 2.78
N ILE A 2 -40.92 52.19 2.42
CA ILE A 2 -39.77 51.97 3.31
C ILE A 2 -40.10 50.88 4.32
N GLY A 3 -39.39 49.76 4.23
CA GLY A 3 -39.46 48.73 5.26
C GLY A 3 -38.86 47.39 4.91
N PHE A 4 -37.59 47.37 4.48
CA PHE A 4 -36.62 46.30 4.74
C PHE A 4 -37.00 44.88 4.29
N LEU A 5 -36.50 44.41 3.15
CA LEU A 5 -35.18 43.76 3.06
C LEU A 5 -34.65 43.32 4.43
N PHE A 6 -34.78 42.03 4.75
CA PHE A 6 -33.57 41.29 5.06
C PHE A 6 -33.78 39.82 4.73
N ALA A 7 -32.93 39.33 3.82
CA ALA A 7 -32.70 37.92 3.68
C ALA A 7 -32.50 37.34 5.09
N ASN A 8 -33.30 36.33 5.47
CA ASN A 8 -32.83 35.40 6.49
C ASN A 8 -31.76 34.53 5.84
N ASN A 9 -30.62 35.18 5.66
CA ASN A 9 -29.29 34.61 5.61
C ASN A 9 -29.07 33.97 6.98
N ILE A 10 -29.83 32.90 7.28
CA ILE A 10 -29.44 31.97 8.32
C ILE A 10 -28.16 31.42 7.76
N SER A 11 -27.07 32.04 8.19
CA SER A 11 -25.74 31.49 8.17
C SER A 11 -25.89 30.12 8.82
N ARG A 12 -26.23 29.12 7.99
CA ARG A 12 -25.92 27.74 8.24
C ARG A 12 -24.40 27.79 8.25
N LYS A 13 -23.86 28.11 9.42
CA LYS A 13 -22.47 27.88 9.75
C LYS A 13 -22.33 26.38 9.59
N GLN A 14 -22.07 25.95 8.37
CA GLN A 14 -21.70 24.59 8.08
C GLN A 14 -20.46 24.38 8.92
N GLU A 15 -20.50 23.36 9.76
CA GLU A 15 -19.38 23.01 10.61
C GLU A 15 -18.19 22.74 9.69
N GLN A 16 -17.29 23.71 9.60
CA GLN A 16 -16.04 23.59 8.87
C GLN A 16 -15.30 22.41 9.52
N GLN A 17 -14.95 21.38 8.75
CA GLN A 17 -14.29 20.19 9.28
C GLN A 17 -13.02 20.59 10.05
N SER A 18 -13.04 20.43 11.38
CA SER A 18 -11.92 20.83 12.24
C SER A 18 -10.96 19.65 12.49
N ALA A 19 -9.67 19.86 12.23
CA ALA A 19 -8.63 18.86 12.46
C ALA A 19 -8.38 18.57 13.96
N GLN A 20 -8.92 19.39 14.87
CA GLN A 20 -8.69 19.27 16.32
C GLN A 20 -9.12 17.91 16.87
N SER A 21 -10.17 17.29 16.31
CA SER A 21 -10.64 15.99 16.77
C SER A 21 -9.96 14.80 16.09
N SER A 22 -9.28 14.99 14.96
CA SER A 22 -8.74 13.87 14.15
C SER A 22 -7.53 13.21 14.80
N SER A 23 -6.60 14.01 15.34
CA SER A 23 -5.42 13.52 16.05
C SER A 23 -5.81 12.66 17.25
N LYS A 24 -6.67 13.20 18.14
CA LYS A 24 -7.17 12.46 19.31
C LYS A 24 -7.84 11.15 18.92
N LYS A 25 -8.64 11.14 17.84
CA LYS A 25 -9.33 9.94 17.32
C LYS A 25 -8.35 8.91 16.76
N ALA A 26 -7.34 9.33 16.00
CA ALA A 26 -6.33 8.45 15.39
C ALA A 26 -5.46 7.75 16.46
N HIS A 27 -5.17 8.46 17.56
CA HIS A 27 -4.40 7.89 18.67
C HIS A 27 -5.20 6.94 19.56
N ARG A 28 -6.54 6.95 19.54
CA ARG A 28 -7.36 5.99 20.31
C ARG A 28 -7.05 4.52 19.97
N ASN A 29 -6.86 4.23 18.68
CA ASN A 29 -6.49 2.88 18.21
C ASN A 29 -4.99 2.74 17.94
N GLY A 30 -4.24 3.83 18.11
CA GLY A 30 -2.84 3.98 17.74
C GLY A 30 -2.63 4.03 16.22
N ILE A 31 -1.76 4.93 15.77
CA ILE A 31 -1.34 4.98 14.35
C ILE A 31 -0.43 3.78 14.09
N LYS A 32 -0.96 2.76 13.42
CA LYS A 32 -0.22 1.52 13.12
C LYS A 32 0.78 1.78 11.99
N LYS A 33 2.01 1.30 12.18
CA LYS A 33 3.02 1.25 11.13
C LYS A 33 2.58 0.27 10.02
N PRO A 34 3.02 0.47 8.77
CA PRO A 34 2.79 -0.52 7.72
C PRO A 34 3.39 -1.87 8.14
N LYS A 35 2.70 -2.95 7.81
CA LYS A 35 3.16 -4.30 8.13
C LYS A 35 4.35 -4.67 7.24
N THR A 36 5.46 -5.06 7.85
CA THR A 36 6.62 -5.60 7.12
C THR A 36 6.40 -7.08 6.86
N SER A 37 6.41 -7.48 5.58
CA SER A 37 6.43 -8.89 5.15
C SER A 37 7.86 -9.31 4.84
N ARG A 38 8.19 -10.59 5.06
CA ARG A 38 9.48 -11.19 4.66
C ARG A 38 9.72 -11.05 3.14
N TYR A 39 8.66 -11.07 2.35
CA TYR A 39 8.72 -10.94 0.89
C TYR A 39 7.82 -9.77 0.45
N PRO A 40 8.40 -8.63 0.02
CA PRO A 40 7.64 -7.52 -0.54
C PRO A 40 7.20 -7.80 -1.98
N SER A 41 6.21 -7.07 -2.47
CA SER A 41 5.78 -7.16 -3.87
C SER A 41 6.83 -6.58 -4.82
N LEU A 42 7.10 -7.24 -5.94
CA LEU A 42 7.95 -6.73 -7.04
C LEU A 42 7.19 -5.77 -7.98
N ARG A 43 6.13 -5.13 -7.50
CA ARG A 43 5.32 -4.20 -8.30
C ARG A 43 6.06 -2.87 -8.43
N GLY A 44 6.29 -2.42 -9.66
CA GLY A 44 7.08 -1.22 -9.96
C GLY A 44 8.58 -1.46 -10.10
N THR A 45 9.06 -2.69 -9.91
CA THR A 45 10.45 -3.05 -10.23
C THR A 45 10.66 -3.11 -11.75
N ASP A 46 11.85 -2.74 -12.21
CA ASP A 46 12.25 -2.76 -13.61
C ASP A 46 11.80 -4.05 -14.32
N PRO A 47 11.06 -3.94 -15.44
CA PRO A 47 10.66 -5.09 -16.23
C PRO A 47 11.82 -6.00 -16.66
N LYS A 48 13.02 -5.48 -16.92
CA LYS A 48 14.19 -6.31 -17.30
C LYS A 48 14.67 -7.14 -16.11
N PHE A 49 14.79 -6.55 -14.92
CA PHE A 49 15.06 -7.28 -13.69
C PHE A 49 14.03 -8.38 -13.43
N ARG A 50 12.73 -8.08 -13.58
CA ARG A 50 11.66 -9.08 -13.35
C ARG A 50 11.71 -10.26 -14.31
N ARG A 51 12.02 -10.02 -15.59
CA ARG A 51 12.19 -11.09 -16.59
C ARG A 51 13.39 -11.96 -16.23
N ASN A 52 14.53 -11.36 -15.92
CA ASN A 52 15.74 -12.11 -15.53
C ASN A 52 15.52 -12.92 -14.26
N HIS A 53 14.94 -12.31 -13.22
CA HIS A 53 14.65 -12.98 -11.94
C HIS A 53 13.77 -14.23 -12.14
N ARG A 54 12.77 -14.15 -13.04
CA ARG A 54 11.94 -15.30 -13.41
C ARG A 54 12.78 -16.43 -14.02
N HIS A 55 13.64 -16.12 -15.00
CA HIS A 55 14.49 -17.13 -15.65
C HIS A 55 15.49 -17.76 -14.68
N ALA A 56 16.11 -16.97 -13.80
CA ALA A 56 17.03 -17.46 -12.78
C ALA A 56 16.35 -18.45 -11.83
N LEU A 57 15.17 -18.10 -11.29
CA LEU A 57 14.42 -18.99 -10.39
C LEU A 57 13.96 -20.29 -11.06
N HIS A 58 13.55 -20.23 -12.33
CA HIS A 58 13.20 -21.45 -13.07
C HIS A 58 14.43 -22.32 -13.34
N GLY A 59 15.57 -21.71 -13.68
CA GLY A 59 16.82 -22.42 -13.90
C GLY A 59 17.29 -23.16 -12.65
N THR A 60 17.29 -22.49 -11.49
CA THR A 60 17.67 -23.12 -10.21
C THR A 60 16.70 -24.24 -9.83
N MET A 61 15.39 -24.04 -9.99
CA MET A 61 14.40 -25.08 -9.72
C MET A 61 14.58 -26.32 -10.60
N LYS A 62 14.86 -26.14 -11.90
CA LYS A 62 15.15 -27.24 -12.82
C LYS A 62 16.43 -27.98 -12.41
N ALA A 63 17.48 -27.25 -12.06
CA ALA A 63 18.74 -27.85 -11.63
C ALA A 63 18.59 -28.67 -10.35
N LEU A 64 17.87 -28.14 -9.36
CA LEU A 64 17.56 -28.85 -8.12
C LEU A 64 16.71 -30.10 -8.36
N LYS A 65 15.75 -30.04 -9.29
CA LYS A 65 14.94 -31.20 -9.66
C LYS A 65 15.79 -32.31 -10.28
N GLU A 66 16.66 -31.97 -11.24
CA GLU A 66 17.54 -32.94 -11.91
C GLU A 66 18.57 -33.54 -10.95
N PHE A 67 19.07 -32.74 -10.00
CA PHE A 67 19.90 -33.22 -8.90
C PHE A 67 19.16 -34.22 -8.02
N LYS A 68 17.93 -33.90 -7.61
CA LYS A 68 17.08 -34.80 -6.81
C LYS A 68 16.72 -36.09 -7.56
N GLU A 69 16.56 -36.01 -8.87
CA GLU A 69 16.31 -37.17 -9.74
C GLU A 69 17.59 -37.98 -10.03
N GLY A 70 18.76 -37.57 -9.52
CA GLY A 70 20.03 -38.28 -9.70
C GLY A 70 20.57 -38.22 -11.14
N LYS A 71 20.03 -37.35 -11.99
CA LYS A 71 20.46 -37.18 -13.39
C LYS A 71 21.71 -36.31 -13.53
N ARG A 72 22.14 -35.71 -12.43
CA ARG A 72 23.35 -34.91 -12.32
C ARG A 72 24.21 -35.51 -11.22
N ASP A 73 25.40 -35.94 -11.59
CA ASP A 73 26.40 -36.39 -10.62
C ASP A 73 26.78 -35.20 -9.70
N ASN A 74 26.96 -35.50 -8.41
CA ASN A 74 27.56 -34.52 -7.49
C ASN A 74 28.98 -34.24 -8.00
N ALA A 75 29.25 -32.98 -8.36
CA ALA A 75 30.61 -32.51 -8.58
C ALA A 75 31.37 -32.42 -7.26
#